data_AF-A0A212CHJ4-F1
#
_entry.id   AF-A0A212CHJ4-F1
#
_cell.length_a   1.000
_cell.length_b   1.000
_cell.length_c   1.000
_cell.angle_alpha   90.00
_cell.angle_beta   90.00
_cell.angle_gamma   90.00
#
_symmetry.space_group_name_H-M   'P 1'
#
loop_
_entity.id
_entity.type
_entity.pdbx_description
1 polymer ?
#
loop_
_entity_poly.entity_id
_entity_poly.type
_entity_poly.pdbx_seq_one_letter_code
_entity_poly.pdbx_strand_id
1 'polypeptide(L)'
;MRVLPHLESLEKQENISNKMSSFRSHCPHLDSVGEITKEDLIQKSHGSCQDCKVRGPNLWACLENRCSYVGCGESQVDHSTIHSQETKHYLTVNLTTLRVWCYACSKEVFLDRKLGTQPSLPHVKPLHQIQENGVQ
;
A
#
# COMPACT_ATOMS: atom_id res chain seq x y z
N MET A 1 -31.98 -36.90 46.35
CA MET A 1 -31.46 -36.92 44.97
C MET A 1 -30.19 -36.06 44.94
N ARG A 2 -29.17 -36.56 44.26
CA ARG A 2 -27.76 -36.15 44.36
C ARG A 2 -27.53 -34.76 43.75
N VAL A 3 -26.78 -33.90 44.43
CA VAL A 3 -26.07 -32.79 43.77
C VAL A 3 -24.60 -32.94 44.14
N LEU A 4 -23.80 -33.38 43.17
CA LEU A 4 -22.34 -33.44 43.27
C LEU A 4 -21.77 -32.05 42.93
N PRO A 5 -20.72 -31.58 43.63
CA PRO A 5 -19.95 -30.41 43.23
C PRO A 5 -18.58 -30.85 42.68
N HIS A 6 -18.40 -30.97 41.37
CA HIS A 6 -17.08 -30.84 40.73
C HIS A 6 -17.22 -30.89 39.20
N LEU A 7 -16.75 -29.85 38.50
CA LEU A 7 -15.89 -30.06 37.33
C LEU A 7 -15.01 -28.82 37.13
N GLU A 8 -13.71 -29.06 37.23
CA GLU A 8 -12.57 -28.25 36.83
C GLU A 8 -12.76 -27.55 35.46
N SER A 9 -12.47 -26.25 35.36
CA SER A 9 -11.20 -25.66 34.87
C SER A 9 -11.02 -25.75 33.35
N LEU A 10 -10.64 -24.59 32.77
CA LEU A 10 -10.41 -24.19 31.36
C LEU A 10 -11.45 -23.10 31.03
N GLU A 11 -11.13 -21.82 30.95
CA GLU A 11 -10.00 -21.21 30.24
C GLU A 11 -9.52 -19.96 31.00
N LYS A 12 -8.39 -20.11 31.69
CA LYS A 12 -7.57 -18.98 32.12
C LYS A 12 -6.61 -18.69 30.97
N GLN A 13 -6.44 -17.41 30.66
CA GLN A 13 -5.43 -16.81 29.79
C GLN A 13 -5.85 -16.52 28.34
N GLU A 14 -6.41 -15.34 28.13
CA GLU A 14 -6.08 -14.54 26.94
C GLU A 14 -5.41 -13.23 27.39
N ASN A 15 -4.12 -13.32 27.72
CA ASN A 15 -3.19 -12.22 27.54
C ASN A 15 -2.25 -12.61 26.41
N ILE A 16 -2.63 -12.24 25.20
CA ILE A 16 -1.70 -12.13 24.07
C ILE A 16 -1.95 -10.77 23.45
N SER A 17 -1.26 -9.77 23.98
CA SER A 17 -0.68 -8.67 23.22
C SER A 17 -1.51 -8.21 22.01
N ASN A 18 -2.52 -7.36 22.26
CA ASN A 18 -3.13 -6.49 21.25
C ASN A 18 -2.14 -5.40 20.81
N LYS A 19 -1.01 -5.82 20.26
CA LYS A 19 -0.01 -5.02 19.58
C LYS A 19 0.29 -5.70 18.25
N MET A 20 -0.65 -5.67 17.32
CA MET A 20 -0.39 -5.73 15.87
C MET A 20 -1.72 -5.69 15.11
N SER A 21 -2.28 -4.49 14.94
CA SER A 21 -3.42 -4.31 14.02
C SER A 21 -3.33 -3.06 13.16
N SER A 22 -2.16 -2.40 13.07
CA SER A 22 -1.98 -1.18 12.26
C SER A 22 -1.08 -1.34 11.02
N PHE A 23 -0.71 -2.54 10.58
CA PHE A 23 0.15 -2.73 9.38
C PHE A 23 -0.46 -3.56 8.25
N ARG A 24 -1.78 -3.79 8.20
CA ARG A 24 -2.41 -4.52 7.06
C ARG A 24 -2.35 -3.77 5.72
N SER A 25 -1.99 -2.49 5.75
CA SER A 25 -1.84 -1.62 4.59
C SER A 25 -0.44 -1.65 3.94
N HIS A 26 0.56 -2.24 4.60
CA HIS A 26 1.91 -2.33 4.05
C HIS A 26 2.11 -3.68 3.36
N CYS A 27 2.59 -3.64 2.12
CA CYS A 27 2.92 -4.84 1.37
C CYS A 27 4.39 -5.21 1.66
N PRO A 28 4.70 -6.43 2.12
CA PRO A 28 6.07 -6.83 2.45
C PRO A 28 7.01 -6.78 1.23
N HIS A 29 6.46 -6.82 0.01
CA HIS A 29 7.24 -6.70 -1.21
C HIS A 29 7.81 -5.28 -1.38
N LEU A 30 7.20 -4.25 -0.79
CA LEU A 30 7.72 -2.88 -0.86
C LEU A 30 9.07 -2.74 -0.18
N ASP A 31 9.37 -3.57 0.82
CA ASP A 31 10.65 -3.56 1.52
C ASP A 31 11.81 -4.06 0.63
N SER A 32 11.51 -4.76 -0.46
CA SER A 32 12.50 -5.25 -1.43
C SER A 32 12.82 -4.21 -2.53
N VAL A 33 12.01 -3.16 -2.65
CA VAL A 33 12.21 -2.10 -3.64
C VAL A 33 13.45 -1.30 -3.27
N GLY A 34 14.38 -1.20 -4.22
CA GLY A 34 15.58 -0.38 -4.06
C GLY A 34 15.31 1.13 -4.15
N GLU A 35 16.38 1.93 -4.15
CA GLU A 35 16.26 3.36 -4.40
C GLU A 35 15.80 3.58 -5.86
N ILE A 36 14.61 4.16 -6.00
CA ILE A 36 14.07 4.56 -7.30
C ILE A 36 14.18 6.08 -7.38
N THR A 37 15.01 6.56 -8.32
CA THR A 37 15.18 8.01 -8.52
C THR A 37 14.08 8.57 -9.41
N LYS A 38 13.74 9.85 -9.22
CA LYS A 38 12.73 10.53 -10.02
C LYS A 38 13.11 10.53 -11.51
N GLU A 39 14.40 10.68 -11.79
CA GLU A 39 14.96 10.69 -13.13
C GLU A 39 14.72 9.36 -13.84
N ASP A 40 14.84 8.23 -13.13
CA ASP A 40 14.57 6.91 -13.70
C ASP A 40 13.09 6.75 -14.09
N LEU A 41 12.14 7.18 -13.25
CA LEU A 41 10.72 7.19 -13.64
C LEU A 41 10.46 8.09 -14.85
N ILE A 42 11.07 9.28 -14.90
CA ILE A 42 10.92 10.20 -16.04
C ILE A 42 11.40 9.54 -17.32
N GLN A 43 12.60 8.94 -17.30
CA GLN A 43 13.15 8.24 -18.47
C GLN A 43 12.22 7.12 -18.93
N LYS A 44 11.69 6.31 -18.01
CA LYS A 44 10.74 5.24 -18.35
C LYS A 44 9.41 5.78 -18.89
N SER A 45 8.94 6.94 -18.41
CA SER A 45 7.67 7.54 -18.84
C SER A 45 7.65 7.97 -20.32
N HIS A 46 8.81 8.31 -20.87
CA HIS A 46 8.96 8.59 -22.31
C HIS A 46 9.12 7.32 -23.16
N GLY A 47 9.17 6.16 -22.52
CA GLY A 47 9.39 4.87 -23.15
C GLY A 47 8.17 4.30 -23.88
N SER A 48 8.37 3.08 -24.36
CA SER A 48 7.34 2.20 -24.89
C SER A 48 7.44 0.87 -24.16
N CYS A 49 6.42 0.02 -24.25
CA CYS A 49 6.58 -1.39 -23.87
C CYS A 49 7.79 -1.98 -24.60
N GLN A 50 8.64 -2.73 -23.90
CA GLN A 50 9.85 -3.28 -24.47
C GLN A 50 9.60 -4.43 -25.47
N ASP A 51 8.49 -5.15 -25.33
CA ASP A 51 8.17 -6.30 -26.19
C ASP A 51 7.34 -5.90 -27.41
N CYS A 52 6.17 -5.29 -27.20
CA CYS A 52 5.25 -4.93 -28.30
C CYS A 52 5.40 -3.48 -28.80
N LYS A 53 6.30 -2.69 -28.21
CA LYS A 53 6.58 -1.29 -28.60
C LYS A 53 5.39 -0.34 -28.57
N VAL A 54 4.27 -0.73 -27.96
CA VAL A 54 3.12 0.15 -27.76
C VAL A 54 3.52 1.33 -26.88
N ARG A 55 2.98 2.49 -27.22
CA ARG A 55 3.13 3.76 -26.51
C ARG A 55 1.78 4.23 -26.01
N GLY A 56 1.78 5.15 -25.06
CA GLY A 56 0.58 5.77 -24.54
C GLY A 56 0.37 5.48 -23.05
N PRO A 57 -0.86 5.67 -22.55
CA PRO A 57 -1.16 5.42 -21.14
C PRO A 57 -1.09 3.93 -20.81
N ASN A 58 -1.07 3.60 -19.51
CA ASN A 58 -1.06 2.22 -19.00
C ASN A 58 0.22 1.42 -19.32
N LEU A 59 1.35 2.13 -19.39
CA LEU A 59 2.67 1.50 -19.28
C LEU A 59 3.05 1.35 -17.81
N TRP A 60 3.67 0.22 -17.48
CA TRP A 60 4.03 -0.19 -16.13
C TRP A 60 5.53 -0.46 -16.06
N ALA A 61 6.21 0.25 -15.18
CA ALA A 61 7.63 0.06 -14.92
C ALA A 61 7.83 -0.86 -13.72
N CYS A 62 8.77 -1.79 -13.84
CA CYS A 62 9.20 -2.62 -12.72
C CYS A 62 9.91 -1.77 -11.64
N LEU A 63 9.62 -2.04 -10.37
CA LEU A 63 10.26 -1.40 -9.22
C LEU A 63 11.34 -2.27 -8.56
N GLU A 64 11.54 -3.50 -9.04
CA GLU A 64 12.59 -4.37 -8.52
C GLU A 64 13.99 -3.78 -8.74
N ASN A 65 14.89 -4.02 -7.78
CA ASN A 65 16.25 -3.48 -7.84
C ASN A 65 16.98 -3.98 -9.10
N ARG A 66 17.65 -3.06 -9.82
CA ARG A 66 18.33 -3.32 -11.11
C ARG A 66 17.41 -3.75 -12.27
N CYS A 67 16.09 -3.65 -12.13
CA CYS A 67 15.17 -3.92 -13.23
C CYS A 67 14.65 -2.63 -13.85
N SER A 68 15.08 -2.32 -15.07
CA SER A 68 14.61 -1.15 -15.81
C SER A 68 13.46 -1.46 -16.77
N TYR A 69 12.80 -2.62 -16.58
CA TYR A 69 11.81 -3.13 -17.51
C TYR A 69 10.53 -2.28 -17.55
N VAL A 70 9.97 -2.11 -18.74
CA VAL A 70 8.68 -1.43 -18.98
C VAL A 70 7.77 -2.31 -19.82
N GLY A 71 6.65 -2.74 -19.23
CA GLY A 71 5.62 -3.54 -19.85
C GLY A 71 4.34 -2.74 -20.12
N CYS A 72 3.52 -3.19 -21.05
CA CYS A 72 2.14 -2.72 -21.16
C CYS A 72 1.23 -3.47 -20.18
N GLY A 73 0.14 -2.83 -19.76
CA GLY A 73 -0.89 -3.44 -18.92
C GLY A 73 -1.98 -4.18 -19.71
N GLU A 74 -3.05 -4.56 -19.01
CA GLU A 74 -4.23 -5.29 -19.54
C GLU A 74 -4.97 -4.63 -20.69
N SER A 75 -4.79 -3.32 -20.90
CA SER A 75 -5.31 -2.63 -22.10
C SER A 75 -4.65 -3.11 -23.40
N GLN A 76 -3.60 -3.93 -23.29
CA GLN A 76 -2.79 -4.48 -24.37
C GLN A 76 -2.56 -5.98 -24.09
N VAL A 77 -1.37 -6.50 -24.40
CA VAL A 77 -1.00 -7.91 -24.15
C VAL A 77 -0.71 -8.22 -22.67
N ASP A 78 -0.57 -7.19 -21.84
CA ASP A 78 -0.22 -7.30 -20.42
C ASP A 78 1.17 -7.90 -20.13
N HIS A 79 2.18 -7.44 -20.88
CA HIS A 79 3.56 -7.85 -20.66
C HIS A 79 4.08 -7.53 -19.25
N SER A 80 3.47 -6.55 -18.56
CA SER A 80 3.81 -6.24 -17.17
C SER A 80 3.55 -7.42 -16.22
N THR A 81 2.43 -8.12 -16.43
CA THR A 81 2.04 -9.31 -15.66
C THR A 81 2.86 -10.54 -16.06
N ILE A 82 3.19 -10.68 -17.35
CA ILE A 82 4.07 -11.76 -17.85
C ILE A 82 5.45 -11.63 -17.22
N HIS A 83 6.05 -10.45 -17.32
CA HIS A 83 7.35 -10.13 -16.71
C HIS A 83 7.38 -10.47 -15.22
N SER A 84 6.33 -10.09 -14.48
CA SER A 84 6.23 -10.39 -13.05
C SER A 84 6.25 -11.90 -12.77
N GLN A 85 5.56 -12.71 -13.57
CA GLN A 85 5.48 -14.15 -13.38
C GLN A 85 6.80 -14.87 -13.69
N GLU A 86 7.51 -14.43 -14.73
CA GLU A 86 8.78 -15.03 -15.17
C GLU A 86 9.94 -14.65 -14.25
N THR A 87 10.02 -13.38 -13.85
CA THR A 87 11.15 -12.85 -13.07
C THR A 87 10.91 -12.88 -11.56
N LYS A 88 9.66 -13.09 -11.11
CA LYS A 88 9.22 -12.92 -9.73
C LYS A 88 9.37 -11.49 -9.21
N HIS A 89 9.36 -10.51 -10.09
CA HIS A 89 9.32 -9.09 -9.73
C HIS A 89 7.87 -8.68 -9.49
N TYR A 90 7.47 -8.53 -8.23
CA TYR A 90 6.06 -8.38 -7.89
C TYR A 90 5.53 -6.96 -7.97
N LEU A 91 6.40 -5.95 -8.01
CA LEU A 91 6.00 -4.55 -7.91
C LEU A 91 6.24 -3.79 -9.20
N THR A 92 5.19 -3.11 -9.64
CA THR A 92 5.23 -2.22 -10.79
C THR A 92 4.55 -0.90 -10.48
N VAL A 93 4.96 0.16 -11.18
CA VAL A 93 4.33 1.49 -11.11
C VAL A 93 3.77 1.86 -12.47
N ASN A 94 2.53 2.34 -12.51
CA ASN A 94 1.94 2.90 -13.71
C ASN A 94 2.59 4.26 -14.00
N LEU A 95 3.19 4.41 -15.18
CA LEU A 95 3.94 5.61 -15.56
C LEU A 95 3.03 6.82 -15.84
N THR A 96 1.73 6.60 -16.02
CA THR A 96 0.73 7.66 -16.24
C THR A 96 0.08 8.11 -14.94
N THR A 97 -0.32 7.17 -14.09
CA THR A 97 -1.10 7.47 -12.87
C THR A 97 -0.27 7.42 -11.59
N LEU A 98 1.00 6.98 -11.67
CA LEU A 98 1.91 6.75 -10.54
C LEU A 98 1.38 5.74 -9.50
N ARG A 99 0.36 4.96 -9.88
CA ARG A 99 -0.20 3.88 -9.06
C ARG A 99 0.79 2.74 -8.96
N VAL A 100 1.08 2.26 -7.75
CA VAL A 100 1.92 1.08 -7.53
C VAL A 100 1.04 -0.15 -7.33
N TRP A 101 1.34 -1.21 -8.08
CA TRP A 101 0.63 -2.47 -8.03
C TRP A 101 1.56 -3.58 -7.56
N CYS A 102 1.05 -4.46 -6.70
CA CYS A 102 1.72 -5.67 -6.30
C CYS A 102 1.00 -6.89 -6.88
N TYR A 103 1.64 -7.62 -7.79
CA TYR A 103 1.08 -8.82 -8.39
C TYR A 103 0.93 -9.97 -7.40
N ALA A 104 1.92 -10.19 -6.52
CA ALA A 104 1.84 -11.23 -5.49
C ALA A 104 0.68 -11.02 -4.51
N CYS A 105 0.41 -9.78 -4.12
CA CYS A 105 -0.71 -9.46 -3.24
C CYS A 105 -2.01 -9.15 -3.99
N SER A 106 -1.97 -9.09 -5.33
CA SER A 106 -3.09 -8.70 -6.19
C SER A 106 -3.81 -7.44 -5.71
N LYS A 107 -3.04 -6.44 -5.28
CA LYS A 107 -3.58 -5.19 -4.73
C LYS A 107 -2.69 -3.99 -5.06
N GLU A 108 -3.32 -2.82 -5.04
CA GLU A 108 -2.62 -1.55 -5.04
C GLU A 108 -1.92 -1.35 -3.70
N VAL A 109 -0.73 -0.79 -3.77
CA VAL A 109 0.10 -0.49 -2.61
C VAL A 109 0.59 0.94 -2.72
N PHE A 110 0.86 1.58 -1.59
CA PHE A 110 1.32 2.96 -1.56
C PHE A 110 2.76 2.99 -1.08
N LEU A 111 3.61 3.73 -1.81
CA LEU A 111 4.95 4.05 -1.33
C LEU A 111 4.79 5.05 -0.18
N ASP A 112 4.92 4.57 1.05
CA ASP A 112 4.90 5.46 2.21
C ASP A 112 6.18 6.30 2.17
N ARG A 113 6.05 7.53 1.69
CA ARG A 113 7.08 8.54 1.87
C ARG A 113 7.15 8.81 3.36
N LYS A 114 8.16 8.23 4.03
CA LYS A 114 8.75 8.82 5.24
C LYS A 114 9.42 10.15 4.88
N LEU A 115 8.70 11.09 4.29
CA LEU A 115 9.08 12.47 4.23
C LEU A 115 8.35 13.14 5.36
N GLY A 116 9.13 13.58 6.36
CA GLY A 116 8.63 14.26 7.54
C GLY A 116 7.68 15.38 7.14
N THR A 117 6.42 15.24 7.54
CA THR A 117 5.59 16.23 8.23
C THR A 117 4.21 15.63 8.31
N GLN A 118 3.85 15.13 9.48
CA GLN A 118 2.45 14.92 9.83
C GLN A 118 1.71 16.24 9.56
N PRO A 119 0.69 16.30 8.69
CA PRO A 119 -0.26 17.40 8.77
C PRO A 119 -1.02 17.18 10.08
N SER A 120 -0.58 17.88 11.12
CA SER A 120 -1.42 18.06 12.31
C SER A 120 -2.68 18.77 11.85
N LEU A 121 -3.76 18.01 11.72
CA LEU A 121 -5.10 18.56 11.56
C LEU A 121 -5.34 19.54 12.71
N PRO A 122 -5.75 20.80 12.44
CA PRO A 122 -6.20 21.67 13.52
C PRO A 122 -7.46 21.05 14.12
N HIS A 123 -7.32 20.59 15.36
CA HIS A 123 -8.39 20.16 16.23
C HIS A 123 -9.38 21.32 16.40
N VAL A 124 -10.45 21.33 15.59
CA VAL A 124 -11.57 22.24 15.78
C VAL A 124 -12.30 21.80 17.05
N LYS A 125 -12.05 22.50 18.15
CA LYS A 125 -12.81 22.34 19.40
C LYS A 125 -14.25 22.83 19.13
N PRO A 126 -15.31 22.06 19.45
CA PRO A 126 -16.67 22.60 19.47
C PRO A 126 -16.79 23.52 20.69
N LEU A 127 -16.92 24.83 20.48
CA LEU A 127 -17.28 25.76 21.55
C LEU A 127 -18.79 25.66 21.77
N HIS A 128 -19.19 24.76 22.66
CA HIS A 128 -20.48 24.82 23.33
C HIS A 128 -20.25 25.58 24.65
N GLN A 129 -20.70 26.83 24.76
CA GLN A 129 -21.32 27.29 26.01
C GLN A 129 -22.19 28.54 25.79
N ILE A 130 -23.35 28.41 26.40
CA ILE A 130 -24.55 29.24 26.45
C ILE A 130 -24.49 30.12 27.72
N GLN A 131 -25.36 31.14 27.77
CA GLN A 131 -25.72 32.01 28.92
C GLN A 131 -24.72 33.14 29.21
N GLU A 132 -25.09 34.38 29.54
CA GLU A 132 -26.35 34.98 30.02
C GLU A 132 -26.15 36.50 29.95
N ASN A 133 -27.15 37.29 29.54
CA ASN A 133 -27.15 38.73 29.84
C ASN A 133 -28.58 39.19 30.11
N GLY A 134 -28.91 39.24 31.39
CA GLY A 134 -30.07 39.95 31.92
C GLY A 134 -29.70 41.38 32.33
N VAL A 135 -30.57 42.31 31.94
CA VAL A 135 -31.03 43.51 32.67
C VAL A 135 -29.98 44.35 33.42
N GLN A 136 -29.70 45.55 32.91
CA GLN A 136 -30.18 46.81 33.51
C GLN A 136 -30.11 47.97 32.51
#